data_AF-A0A414B035-F1
#
_entry.id   AF-A0A414B035-F1
#
_cell.length_a   1.000
_cell.length_b   1.000
_cell.length_c   1.000
_cell.angle_alpha   90.00
_cell.angle_beta   90.00
_cell.angle_gamma   90.00
#
_symmetry.space_group_name_H-M   'P 1'
#
loop_
_entity.id
_entity.type
_entity.pdbx_description
1 polymer ?
#
loop_
_entity_poly.entity_id
_entity_poly.type
_entity_poly.pdbx_seq_one_letter_code
_entity_poly.pdbx_strand_id
1 'polypeptide(L)'
;MATISVQTKKFADLEAILSVTGTEQMLIHDGNGVKVITVKNLHKGLQTDIDSVRNVLADGAGAHNSIYRGKNLGTSVTAEQYKAISDGTFAGLYVGDYWVISGVTYRIAGFDYYLHNGDTDTTKHHVVIVPDENMGSAQMNTTNVTTGGYVGSAMYKANLNAAKTKIKSAFSGHVLSHRVYLTNAVSNGAPSGGAWFDSEVELMTERMVYGCPVHSPMGDGQKDPWSAMHNYTVEKSQLPLFALNPAAIATRYDYWLRDVVTAAVFAFVDYGGLAHDAGASRSRGVRPAFCIC
;
A
#
# COMPACT_ATOMS: atom_id res chain seq x y z
N MET A 1 46.47 40.58 -1.96
CA MET A 1 46.49 39.12 -1.69
C MET A 1 46.46 38.95 -0.18
N ALA A 2 45.39 38.37 0.38
CA ALA A 2 45.36 38.06 1.80
C ALA A 2 46.38 36.95 2.05
N THR A 3 47.45 37.28 2.77
CA THR A 3 48.49 36.33 3.19
C THR A 3 47.83 35.31 4.11
N ILE A 4 47.67 34.07 3.66
CA ILE A 4 47.29 32.97 4.56
C ILE A 4 48.47 32.80 5.52
N SER A 5 48.31 33.25 6.75
CA SER A 5 49.24 32.89 7.83
C SER A 5 49.03 31.42 8.10
N VAL A 6 49.99 30.58 7.68
CA VAL A 6 49.98 29.16 8.06
C VAL A 6 50.15 29.13 9.58
N GLN A 7 49.10 28.72 10.31
CA GLN A 7 49.21 28.55 11.75
C GLN A 7 50.36 27.60 12.06
N THR A 8 51.21 27.99 13.01
CA THR A 8 52.33 27.18 13.51
C THR A 8 51.90 26.13 14.55
N LYS A 9 50.60 26.02 14.82
CA LYS A 9 50.04 25.02 15.73
C LYS A 9 50.22 23.62 15.14
N LYS A 10 50.46 22.63 16.01
CA LYS A 10 50.36 21.22 15.60
C LYS A 10 48.90 20.90 15.29
N PHE A 11 48.65 19.94 14.38
CA PHE A 11 47.27 19.54 14.04
C PHE A 11 46.42 19.15 15.24
N ALA A 12 47.02 18.55 16.27
CA ALA A 12 46.34 18.15 17.51
C ALA A 12 45.87 19.35 18.37
N ASP A 13 46.42 20.54 18.14
CA ASP A 13 46.13 21.76 18.91
C ASP A 13 45.18 22.71 18.16
N LEU A 14 44.62 22.26 17.02
CA LEU A 14 43.64 23.03 16.24
C LEU A 14 42.27 23.01 16.93
N GLU A 15 41.60 24.15 16.90
CA GLU A 15 40.22 24.26 17.39
C GLU A 15 39.26 23.58 16.42
N ALA A 16 38.34 22.77 16.96
CA ALA A 16 37.27 22.18 16.17
C ALA A 16 36.18 23.23 15.88
N ILE A 17 35.89 23.45 14.61
CA ILE A 17 34.71 24.21 14.18
C ILE A 17 33.54 23.25 14.00
N LEU A 18 32.38 23.56 14.62
CA LEU A 18 31.16 22.74 14.55
C LEU A 18 30.12 23.31 13.57
N SER A 19 30.37 24.50 13.04
CA SER A 19 29.51 25.20 12.08
C SER A 19 30.36 26.09 11.17
N VAL A 20 29.87 26.34 9.96
CA VAL A 20 30.56 27.09 8.90
C VAL A 20 29.59 28.05 8.22
N THR A 21 30.09 29.19 7.77
CA THR A 21 29.34 30.24 7.05
C THR A 21 29.38 30.08 5.53
N GLY A 22 30.26 29.21 5.04
CA GLY A 22 30.48 28.91 3.62
C GLY A 22 31.67 29.64 2.99
N THR A 23 32.24 30.65 3.66
CA THR A 23 33.45 31.36 3.19
C THR A 23 34.76 30.70 3.64
N GLU A 24 34.67 29.78 4.61
CA GLU A 24 35.81 29.03 5.11
C GLU A 24 36.43 28.19 3.99
N GLN A 25 37.75 28.00 4.07
CA GLN A 25 38.53 27.30 3.06
C GLN A 25 38.96 25.93 3.57
N MET A 26 38.81 24.93 2.71
CA MET A 26 39.39 23.61 2.88
C MET A 26 40.63 23.49 1.99
N LEU A 27 41.72 22.98 2.57
CA LEU A 27 42.94 22.67 1.84
C LEU A 27 42.78 21.31 1.15
N ILE A 28 43.13 21.23 -0.12
CA ILE A 28 43.12 19.98 -0.90
C ILE A 28 44.49 19.82 -1.57
N HIS A 29 45.11 18.65 -1.39
CA HIS A 29 46.29 18.28 -2.18
C HIS A 29 45.84 17.37 -3.33
N ASP A 30 45.95 17.83 -4.58
CA ASP A 30 45.45 17.10 -5.76
C ASP A 30 46.53 16.26 -6.49
N GLY A 31 47.70 16.15 -5.88
CA GLY A 31 48.86 15.47 -6.45
C GLY A 31 49.84 16.41 -7.15
N ASN A 32 49.40 17.63 -7.52
CA ASN A 32 50.25 18.67 -8.11
C ASN A 32 50.55 19.83 -7.14
N GLY A 33 49.95 19.81 -5.95
CA GLY A 33 50.22 20.77 -4.88
C GLY A 33 48.99 21.00 -4.00
N VAL A 34 49.15 21.87 -3.00
CA VAL A 34 48.07 22.28 -2.10
C VAL A 34 47.28 23.43 -2.74
N LYS A 35 45.96 23.24 -2.82
CA LYS A 35 44.97 24.19 -3.34
C LYS A 35 43.91 24.45 -2.27
N VAL A 36 43.04 25.43 -2.50
CA VAL A 36 41.92 25.74 -1.61
C VAL A 36 40.59 25.66 -2.34
N ILE A 37 39.57 25.14 -1.66
CA ILE A 37 38.17 25.24 -2.06
C ILE A 37 37.38 25.87 -0.91
N THR A 38 36.35 26.66 -1.21
CA THR A 38 35.44 27.12 -0.15
C THR A 38 34.47 26.02 0.24
N VAL A 39 34.06 25.99 1.51
CA VAL A 39 33.03 25.04 1.96
C VAL A 39 31.74 25.21 1.15
N LYS A 40 31.37 26.44 0.77
CA LYS A 40 30.23 26.70 -0.12
C LYS A 40 30.36 26.01 -1.48
N ASN A 41 31.54 26.04 -2.10
CA ASN A 41 31.74 25.41 -3.41
C ASN A 41 31.70 23.88 -3.31
N LEU A 42 32.26 23.31 -2.24
CA LEU A 42 32.14 21.87 -1.98
C LEU A 42 30.67 21.47 -1.75
N HIS A 43 29.95 22.21 -0.90
CA HIS A 43 28.53 21.95 -0.62
C HIS A 43 27.69 22.09 -1.89
N LYS A 44 27.93 23.08 -2.75
CA LYS A 44 27.21 23.22 -4.02
C LYS A 44 27.35 21.99 -4.93
N GLY A 45 28.54 21.40 -5.00
CA GLY A 45 28.76 20.14 -5.74
C GLY A 45 27.91 19.02 -5.17
N LEU A 46 27.98 18.79 -3.86
CA LEU A 46 27.21 17.77 -3.16
C LEU A 46 25.69 18.00 -3.24
N GLN A 47 25.24 19.25 -3.15
CA GLN A 47 23.82 19.61 -3.23
C GLN A 47 23.25 19.26 -4.60
N THR A 48 24.03 19.46 -5.67
CA THR A 48 23.63 19.09 -7.04
C THR A 48 23.39 17.58 -7.16
N ASP A 49 24.28 16.77 -6.57
CA ASP A 49 24.13 15.32 -6.55
C ASP A 49 22.92 14.88 -5.70
N ILE A 50 22.73 15.50 -4.53
CA ILE A 50 21.58 15.25 -3.65
C ILE A 50 20.26 15.59 -4.35
N ASP A 51 20.19 16.74 -5.01
CA ASP A 51 19.00 17.18 -5.73
C ASP A 51 18.71 16.27 -6.92
N SER A 52 19.75 15.77 -7.61
CA SER A 52 19.59 14.79 -8.68
C SER A 52 18.97 13.47 -8.18
N VAL A 53 19.37 13.00 -6.99
CA VAL A 53 18.75 11.82 -6.35
C VAL A 53 17.32 12.12 -5.90
N ARG A 54 17.07 13.29 -5.29
CA ARG A 54 15.72 13.71 -4.85
C ARG A 54 14.73 13.83 -6.01
N ASN A 55 15.17 14.29 -7.18
CA ASN A 55 14.31 14.38 -8.36
C ASN A 55 13.77 13.03 -8.83
N VAL A 56 14.48 11.93 -8.55
CA VAL A 56 14.02 10.56 -8.85
C VAL A 56 13.16 10.00 -7.71
N LEU A 57 13.36 10.49 -6.48
CA LEU A 57 12.60 10.16 -5.27
C LEU A 57 11.55 11.23 -4.94
N ALA A 58 10.90 11.79 -5.96
CA ALA A 58 9.94 12.89 -5.78
C ALA A 58 8.81 12.49 -4.81
N ASP A 59 8.30 13.46 -4.06
CA ASP A 59 7.11 13.26 -3.22
C ASP A 59 5.91 12.83 -4.08
N GLY A 60 4.99 12.07 -3.47
CA GLY A 60 3.74 11.66 -4.11
C GLY A 60 3.65 10.19 -4.47
N ALA A 61 2.41 9.75 -4.75
CA ALA A 61 2.09 8.32 -4.85
C ALA A 61 2.90 7.58 -5.92
N GLY A 62 3.23 8.21 -7.05
CA GLY A 62 3.94 7.56 -8.16
C GLY A 62 5.31 6.99 -7.76
N ALA A 63 6.18 7.84 -7.20
CA ALA A 63 7.50 7.42 -6.76
C ALA A 63 7.41 6.46 -5.56
N HIS A 64 6.51 6.74 -4.61
CA HIS A 64 6.33 5.92 -3.42
C HIS A 64 5.76 4.52 -3.73
N ASN A 65 4.93 4.38 -4.77
CA ASN A 65 4.46 3.10 -5.29
C ASN A 65 5.51 2.31 -6.09
N SER A 66 6.69 2.89 -6.35
CA SER A 66 7.77 2.27 -7.13
C SER A 66 8.91 1.73 -6.26
N ILE A 67 8.85 1.93 -4.94
CA ILE A 67 9.94 1.62 -4.01
C ILE A 67 9.42 0.76 -2.86
N TYR A 68 10.01 -0.43 -2.72
CA TYR A 68 9.82 -1.28 -1.55
C TYR A 68 10.88 -0.98 -0.49
N ARG A 69 10.47 -0.84 0.77
CA ARG A 69 11.40 -0.62 1.90
C ARG A 69 11.27 -1.64 3.02
N GLY A 70 10.06 -1.91 3.51
CA GLY A 70 9.86 -2.94 4.54
C GLY A 70 10.23 -2.53 5.97
N LYS A 71 10.21 -1.24 6.31
CA LYS A 71 10.64 -0.73 7.62
C LYS A 71 9.49 -0.75 8.65
N ASN A 72 9.80 -1.13 9.89
CA ASN A 72 8.90 -0.91 11.03
C ASN A 72 8.81 0.59 11.37
N LEU A 73 7.61 1.15 11.31
CA LEU A 73 7.29 2.55 11.54
C LEU A 73 6.93 2.85 13.01
N GLY A 74 6.75 1.81 13.84
CA GLY A 74 6.41 1.91 15.25
C GLY A 74 5.13 1.18 15.63
N THR A 75 4.60 1.51 16.81
CA THR A 75 3.42 0.87 17.40
C THR A 75 2.12 1.67 17.25
N SER A 76 2.20 2.80 16.55
CA SER A 76 1.07 3.66 16.17
C SER A 76 1.48 4.55 15.00
N VAL A 77 0.49 5.11 14.30
CA VAL A 77 0.75 6.13 13.27
C VAL A 77 0.93 7.49 13.95
N THR A 78 2.01 8.19 13.66
CA THR A 78 2.28 9.50 14.28
C THR A 78 1.50 10.62 13.60
N ALA A 79 1.35 11.77 14.27
CA ALA A 79 0.70 12.94 13.69
C ALA A 79 1.41 13.42 12.41
N GLU A 80 2.73 13.33 12.37
CA GLU A 80 3.54 13.69 11.20
C GLU A 80 3.29 12.71 10.04
N GLN A 81 3.14 11.41 10.33
CA GLN A 81 2.80 10.42 9.32
C GLN A 81 1.41 10.66 8.76
N TYR A 82 0.40 10.90 9.60
CA TYR A 82 -0.93 11.28 9.13
C TYR A 82 -0.90 12.55 8.28
N LYS A 83 -0.15 13.57 8.70
CA LYS A 83 0.01 14.79 7.91
C LYS A 83 0.64 14.51 6.54
N ALA A 84 1.69 13.70 6.50
CA ALA A 84 2.35 13.34 5.24
C ALA A 84 1.38 12.59 4.29
N ILE A 85 0.50 11.75 4.84
CA ILE A 85 -0.56 11.07 4.08
C ILE A 85 -1.58 12.08 3.56
N SER A 86 -2.13 12.94 4.43
CA SER A 86 -3.18 13.90 4.05
C SER A 86 -2.69 14.92 3.02
N ASP A 87 -1.42 15.32 3.10
CA ASP A 87 -0.79 16.25 2.15
C ASP A 87 -0.43 15.57 0.81
N GLY A 88 -0.52 14.24 0.71
CA GLY A 88 -0.10 13.48 -0.46
C GLY A 88 1.41 13.44 -0.69
N THR A 89 2.22 13.90 0.28
CA THR A 89 3.69 13.87 0.17
C THR A 89 4.23 12.48 0.45
N PHE A 90 3.58 11.74 1.38
CA PHE A 90 4.00 10.43 1.88
C PHE A 90 5.42 10.40 2.44
N ALA A 91 5.94 11.56 2.86
CA ALA A 91 7.30 11.71 3.37
C ALA A 91 7.62 10.67 4.44
N GLY A 92 8.68 9.89 4.19
CA GLY A 92 9.15 8.86 5.12
C GLY A 92 8.34 7.57 5.15
N LEU A 93 7.30 7.42 4.32
CA LEU A 93 6.48 6.21 4.16
C LEU A 93 6.75 5.57 2.80
N TYR A 94 6.89 4.25 2.72
CA TYR A 94 7.13 3.52 1.48
C TYR A 94 6.36 2.20 1.46
N VAL A 95 6.17 1.64 0.26
CA VAL A 95 5.52 0.33 0.13
C VAL A 95 6.28 -0.71 0.95
N GLY A 96 5.52 -1.54 1.65
CA GLY A 96 6.07 -2.57 2.52
C GLY A 96 6.44 -2.10 3.92
N ASP A 97 6.53 -0.80 4.19
CA ASP A 97 6.62 -0.33 5.57
C ASP A 97 5.40 -0.73 6.38
N TYR A 98 5.54 -0.82 7.70
CA TYR A 98 4.48 -1.37 8.53
C TYR A 98 4.46 -0.80 9.94
N TRP A 99 3.29 -0.82 10.56
CA TRP A 99 3.12 -0.60 11.99
C TRP A 99 2.77 -1.92 12.69
N VAL A 100 3.19 -2.06 13.95
CA VAL A 100 2.76 -3.17 14.81
C VAL A 100 1.86 -2.64 15.91
N ILE A 101 0.55 -2.68 15.69
CA ILE A 101 -0.46 -2.11 16.59
C ILE A 101 -1.19 -3.25 17.28
N SER A 102 -1.11 -3.30 18.62
CA SER A 102 -1.75 -4.35 19.43
C SER A 102 -1.45 -5.78 18.95
N GLY A 103 -0.20 -6.03 18.53
CA GLY A 103 0.28 -7.33 18.07
C GLY A 103 -0.09 -7.69 16.62
N VAL A 104 -0.68 -6.78 15.85
CA VAL A 104 -0.93 -6.98 14.42
C VAL A 104 0.01 -6.12 13.59
N THR A 105 0.65 -6.76 12.61
CA THR A 105 1.44 -6.06 11.59
C THR A 105 0.54 -5.56 10.47
N TYR A 106 0.47 -4.23 10.32
CA TYR A 106 -0.28 -3.52 9.30
C TYR A 106 0.68 -2.94 8.27
N ARG A 107 0.69 -3.51 7.06
CA ARG A 107 1.67 -3.19 6.03
C ARG A 107 1.10 -2.28 4.96
N ILE A 108 1.85 -1.25 4.57
CA ILE A 108 1.51 -0.35 3.46
C ILE A 108 1.55 -1.15 2.16
N ALA A 109 0.39 -1.25 1.53
CA ALA A 109 0.15 -1.96 0.30
C ALA A 109 0.26 -1.07 -0.95
N GLY A 110 0.13 0.25 -0.78
CA GLY A 110 0.21 1.24 -1.84
C GLY A 110 -0.27 2.62 -1.39
N PHE A 111 -0.15 3.60 -2.28
CA PHE A 111 -0.48 5.01 -2.08
C PHE A 111 -1.48 5.46 -3.15
N ASP A 112 -2.49 6.23 -2.78
CA ASP A 112 -3.51 6.83 -3.67
C ASP A 112 -4.16 5.86 -4.66
N TYR A 113 -4.29 4.60 -4.28
CA TYR A 113 -4.83 3.56 -5.14
C TYR A 113 -6.27 3.85 -5.61
N TYR A 114 -7.06 4.51 -4.76
CA TYR A 114 -8.44 4.92 -5.04
C TYR A 114 -8.59 6.41 -5.37
N LEU A 115 -7.51 7.19 -5.50
CA LEU A 115 -7.62 8.62 -5.78
C LEU A 115 -8.28 8.80 -7.16
N HIS A 116 -9.29 9.66 -7.23
CA HIS A 116 -10.13 9.86 -8.42
C HIS A 116 -10.94 8.66 -8.89
N ASN A 117 -11.13 7.66 -8.03
CA ASN A 117 -12.04 6.55 -8.27
C ASN A 117 -13.40 6.76 -7.55
N GLY A 118 -14.44 6.12 -8.07
CA GLY A 118 -15.78 6.07 -7.48
C GLY A 118 -16.89 6.60 -8.39
N ASP A 119 -18.16 6.31 -8.05
CA ASP A 119 -19.31 7.11 -8.53
C ASP A 119 -19.32 8.51 -7.91
N THR A 120 -18.68 8.66 -6.76
CA THR A 120 -18.30 9.93 -6.15
C THR A 120 -16.78 9.99 -6.04
N ASP A 121 -16.19 11.11 -6.44
CA ASP A 121 -14.75 11.32 -6.47
C ASP A 121 -14.10 11.15 -5.09
N THR A 122 -13.15 10.23 -4.99
CA THR A 122 -12.26 10.11 -3.84
C THR A 122 -11.11 11.11 -3.98
N THR A 123 -11.19 12.22 -3.27
CA THR A 123 -10.22 13.33 -3.36
C THR A 123 -9.15 13.31 -2.27
N LYS A 124 -9.33 12.50 -1.23
CA LYS A 124 -8.38 12.42 -0.11
C LYS A 124 -7.19 11.55 -0.48
N HIS A 125 -5.98 12.08 -0.27
CA HIS A 125 -4.77 11.28 -0.30
C HIS A 125 -4.81 10.22 0.80
N HIS A 126 -4.31 9.03 0.49
CA HIS A 126 -4.41 7.88 1.39
C HIS A 126 -3.33 6.83 1.16
N VAL A 127 -3.14 6.00 2.19
CA VAL A 127 -2.35 4.76 2.09
C VAL A 127 -3.28 3.57 2.19
N VAL A 128 -3.10 2.59 1.28
CA VAL A 128 -3.75 1.28 1.37
C VAL A 128 -2.93 0.42 2.32
N ILE A 129 -3.61 -0.27 3.23
CA ILE A 129 -2.99 -1.15 4.23
C ILE A 129 -3.56 -2.55 4.09
N VAL A 130 -2.68 -3.55 4.19
CA VAL A 130 -3.02 -4.97 4.26
C VAL A 130 -2.34 -5.56 5.51
N PRO A 131 -3.07 -6.24 6.40
CA PRO A 131 -2.47 -6.99 7.50
C PRO A 131 -1.58 -8.13 6.97
N ASP A 132 -0.46 -8.42 7.64
CA ASP A 132 0.39 -9.55 7.23
C ASP A 132 -0.29 -10.91 7.47
N GLU A 133 -1.11 -11.00 8.51
CA GLU A 133 -1.81 -12.22 8.90
C GLU A 133 -3.33 -12.10 8.77
N ASN A 134 -4.00 -13.25 8.72
CA ASN A 134 -5.44 -13.32 8.76
C ASN A 134 -5.98 -12.76 10.08
N MET A 135 -7.02 -11.94 10.00
CA MET A 135 -7.71 -11.38 11.17
C MET A 135 -8.82 -12.33 11.68
N GLY A 136 -8.51 -13.63 11.71
CA GLY A 136 -9.45 -14.72 11.96
C GLY A 136 -9.80 -15.51 10.69
N SER A 137 -10.68 -16.49 10.85
CA SER A 137 -11.17 -17.33 9.76
C SER A 137 -12.69 -17.43 9.81
N ALA A 138 -13.33 -17.42 8.64
CA ALA A 138 -14.77 -17.55 8.52
C ALA A 138 -15.17 -18.11 7.15
N GLN A 139 -16.44 -18.46 7.03
CA GLN A 139 -17.05 -18.86 5.76
C GLN A 139 -17.56 -17.64 5.00
N MET A 140 -17.64 -17.74 3.67
CA MET A 140 -18.37 -16.74 2.87
C MET A 140 -19.87 -16.85 3.11
N ASN A 141 -20.39 -18.07 3.18
CA ASN A 141 -21.79 -18.42 3.49
C ASN A 141 -21.88 -19.72 4.28
N THR A 142 -23.02 -20.04 4.88
CA THR A 142 -23.21 -21.31 5.62
C THR A 142 -23.34 -22.52 4.69
N THR A 143 -23.78 -22.32 3.46
CA THR A 143 -23.86 -23.33 2.40
C THR A 143 -23.12 -22.85 1.14
N ASN A 144 -22.85 -23.77 0.20
CA ASN A 144 -22.16 -23.47 -1.05
C ASN A 144 -23.08 -22.75 -2.04
N VAL A 145 -23.39 -21.49 -1.72
CA VAL A 145 -24.19 -20.59 -2.55
C VAL A 145 -23.52 -19.23 -2.63
N THR A 146 -23.67 -18.56 -3.77
CA THR A 146 -23.21 -17.18 -3.99
C THR A 146 -24.35 -16.22 -4.30
N THR A 147 -25.59 -16.65 -4.08
CA THR A 147 -26.79 -15.82 -4.26
C THR A 147 -26.65 -14.48 -3.54
N GLY A 148 -26.89 -13.38 -4.27
CA GLY A 148 -26.68 -12.02 -3.78
C GLY A 148 -25.23 -11.54 -3.85
N GLY A 149 -24.32 -12.30 -4.46
CA GLY A 149 -22.92 -11.92 -4.62
C GLY A 149 -22.16 -11.78 -3.30
N TYR A 150 -21.11 -10.97 -3.32
CA TYR A 150 -20.33 -10.66 -2.13
C TYR A 150 -21.16 -9.91 -1.09
N VAL A 151 -21.95 -8.91 -1.50
CA VAL A 151 -22.81 -8.13 -0.58
C VAL A 151 -23.87 -9.01 0.09
N GLY A 152 -24.38 -10.02 -0.63
CA GLY A 152 -25.33 -10.99 -0.12
C GLY A 152 -24.74 -11.98 0.89
N SER A 153 -23.41 -12.12 0.93
CA SER A 153 -22.72 -13.13 1.72
C SER A 153 -22.79 -12.90 3.23
N ALA A 154 -22.67 -13.99 4.00
CA ALA A 154 -22.48 -13.92 5.45
C ALA A 154 -21.17 -13.21 5.82
N MET A 155 -20.15 -13.29 4.95
CA MET A 155 -18.90 -12.55 5.13
C MET A 155 -19.12 -11.06 5.22
N TYR A 156 -19.75 -10.48 4.21
CA TYR A 156 -20.01 -9.04 4.15
C TYR A 156 -20.93 -8.57 5.28
N LYS A 157 -22.01 -9.35 5.55
CA LYS A 157 -23.04 -8.97 6.51
C LYS A 157 -22.60 -9.10 7.98
N ALA A 158 -21.73 -10.07 8.29
CA ALA A 158 -21.41 -10.41 9.67
C ALA A 158 -19.95 -10.78 9.90
N ASN A 159 -19.37 -11.69 9.11
CA ASN A 159 -18.09 -12.31 9.50
C ASN A 159 -16.90 -11.37 9.37
N LEU A 160 -17.00 -10.31 8.55
CA LEU A 160 -15.96 -9.29 8.43
C LEU A 160 -15.93 -8.31 9.61
N ASN A 161 -16.99 -8.23 10.42
CA ASN A 161 -17.13 -7.20 11.47
C ASN A 161 -16.03 -7.25 12.52
N ALA A 162 -15.55 -8.44 12.90
CA ALA A 162 -14.46 -8.57 13.86
C ALA A 162 -13.17 -7.89 13.36
N ALA A 163 -12.85 -8.06 12.07
CA ALA A 163 -11.72 -7.38 11.44
C ALA A 163 -11.96 -5.87 11.35
N LYS A 164 -13.17 -5.44 10.97
CA LYS A 164 -13.57 -4.01 10.94
C LYS A 164 -13.35 -3.35 12.29
N THR A 165 -13.86 -3.94 13.38
CA THR A 165 -13.70 -3.41 14.74
C THR A 165 -12.23 -3.28 15.13
N LYS A 166 -11.41 -4.32 14.85
CA LYS A 166 -9.99 -4.30 15.21
C LYS A 166 -9.22 -3.23 14.42
N ILE A 167 -9.48 -3.09 13.12
CA ILE A 167 -8.89 -2.04 12.29
C ILE A 167 -9.31 -0.65 12.76
N LYS A 168 -10.60 -0.41 12.98
CA LYS A 168 -11.10 0.90 13.45
C LYS A 168 -10.58 1.25 14.84
N SER A 169 -10.29 0.26 15.69
CA SER A 169 -9.61 0.51 16.97
C SER A 169 -8.13 0.87 16.78
N ALA A 170 -7.43 0.25 15.84
CA ALA A 170 -6.01 0.50 15.58
C ALA A 170 -5.76 1.87 14.90
N PHE A 171 -6.70 2.32 14.05
CA PHE A 171 -6.61 3.56 13.28
C PHE A 171 -7.82 4.46 13.56
N SER A 172 -8.13 4.65 14.84
CA SER A 172 -9.34 5.37 15.29
C SER A 172 -9.44 6.76 14.68
N GLY A 173 -10.53 7.01 13.95
CA GLY A 173 -10.80 8.29 13.29
C GLY A 173 -10.08 8.51 11.95
N HIS A 174 -9.23 7.57 11.52
CA HIS A 174 -8.40 7.72 10.32
C HIS A 174 -8.73 6.75 9.19
N VAL A 175 -9.60 5.76 9.41
CA VAL A 175 -10.03 4.85 8.33
C VAL A 175 -10.87 5.62 7.31
N LEU A 176 -10.44 5.60 6.05
CA LEU A 176 -11.08 6.32 4.96
C LEU A 176 -12.27 5.52 4.42
N SER A 177 -13.47 6.10 4.53
CA SER A 177 -14.63 5.67 3.73
C SER A 177 -14.49 6.18 2.30
N HIS A 178 -14.62 5.29 1.32
CA HIS A 178 -14.58 5.59 -0.11
C HIS A 178 -15.62 4.76 -0.87
N ARG A 179 -15.87 5.12 -2.13
CA ARG A 179 -16.86 4.46 -2.97
C ARG A 179 -16.27 3.26 -3.69
N VAL A 180 -16.87 2.09 -3.48
CA VAL A 180 -16.50 0.85 -4.17
C VAL A 180 -17.72 0.24 -4.83
N TYR A 181 -17.52 -0.39 -6.00
CA TYR A 181 -18.57 -1.14 -6.66
C TYR A 181 -18.47 -2.61 -6.25
N LEU A 182 -19.54 -3.14 -5.64
CA LEU A 182 -19.56 -4.51 -5.12
C LEU A 182 -20.65 -5.34 -5.79
N THR A 183 -20.32 -6.60 -6.08
CA THR A 183 -21.26 -7.59 -6.61
C THR A 183 -22.37 -7.88 -5.61
N ASN A 184 -23.62 -7.66 -6.03
CA ASN A 184 -24.82 -7.84 -5.22
C ASN A 184 -25.83 -8.84 -5.80
N ALA A 185 -25.53 -9.43 -6.96
CA ALA A 185 -26.36 -10.44 -7.61
C ALA A 185 -25.51 -11.46 -8.38
N VAL A 186 -25.99 -12.70 -8.42
CA VAL A 186 -25.40 -13.80 -9.19
C VAL A 186 -26.52 -14.52 -9.93
N SER A 187 -26.33 -14.75 -11.23
CA SER A 187 -27.25 -15.49 -12.09
C SER A 187 -26.46 -16.44 -12.98
N ASN A 188 -26.95 -17.66 -13.17
CA ASN A 188 -26.29 -18.68 -14.01
C ASN A 188 -24.81 -18.89 -13.64
N GLY A 189 -24.49 -18.82 -12.35
CA GLY A 189 -23.15 -19.00 -11.82
C GLY A 189 -22.16 -17.88 -12.08
N ALA A 190 -22.60 -16.69 -12.50
CA ALA A 190 -21.72 -15.53 -12.67
C ALA A 190 -22.29 -14.28 -12.00
N PRO A 191 -21.43 -13.32 -11.57
CA PRO A 191 -21.85 -11.98 -11.21
C PRO A 191 -22.81 -11.39 -12.25
N SER A 192 -24.01 -11.02 -11.80
CA SER A 192 -25.09 -10.51 -12.66
C SER A 192 -25.58 -9.13 -12.23
N GLY A 193 -24.93 -8.51 -11.24
CA GLY A 193 -25.26 -7.17 -10.77
C GLY A 193 -24.28 -6.69 -9.70
N GLY A 194 -24.17 -5.38 -9.59
CA GLY A 194 -23.47 -4.71 -8.50
C GLY A 194 -24.01 -3.31 -8.26
N ALA A 195 -23.56 -2.71 -7.17
CA ALA A 195 -23.92 -1.35 -6.82
C ALA A 195 -22.75 -0.66 -6.11
N TRP A 196 -22.84 0.67 -6.02
CA TRP A 196 -21.87 1.47 -5.30
C TRP A 196 -22.20 1.53 -3.81
N PHE A 197 -21.19 1.25 -2.98
CA PHE A 197 -21.29 1.26 -1.52
C PHE A 197 -20.19 2.12 -0.91
N ASP A 198 -20.49 2.66 0.26
CA ASP A 198 -19.48 3.22 1.14
C ASP A 198 -18.71 2.08 1.80
N SER A 199 -17.40 2.14 1.68
CA SER A 199 -16.50 1.08 2.14
C SER A 199 -15.34 1.67 2.92
N GLU A 200 -15.14 1.15 4.11
CA GLU A 200 -13.99 1.46 4.97
C GLU A 200 -12.96 0.32 4.96
N VAL A 201 -13.44 -0.93 4.97
CA VAL A 201 -12.62 -2.14 5.12
C VAL A 201 -13.29 -3.25 4.33
N GLU A 202 -12.61 -3.85 3.36
CA GLU A 202 -13.17 -4.93 2.54
C GLU A 202 -12.15 -6.01 2.21
N LEU A 203 -12.64 -7.23 1.91
CA LEU A 203 -11.77 -8.25 1.36
C LEU A 203 -11.16 -7.78 0.03
N MET A 204 -9.91 -8.18 -0.20
CA MET A 204 -9.22 -7.90 -1.46
C MET A 204 -9.87 -8.64 -2.63
N THR A 205 -9.54 -8.20 -3.85
CA THR A 205 -9.90 -8.91 -5.09
C THR A 205 -8.71 -9.65 -5.68
N GLU A 206 -8.97 -10.55 -6.62
CA GLU A 206 -7.94 -11.17 -7.46
C GLU A 206 -7.09 -10.12 -8.18
N ARG A 207 -7.69 -9.04 -8.67
CA ARG A 207 -6.96 -7.94 -9.32
C ARG A 207 -5.97 -7.27 -8.37
N MET A 208 -6.37 -7.00 -7.13
CA MET A 208 -5.47 -6.43 -6.13
C MET A 208 -4.29 -7.36 -5.87
N VAL A 209 -4.51 -8.67 -5.77
CA VAL A 209 -3.48 -9.65 -5.39
C VAL A 209 -2.60 -10.07 -6.56
N TYR A 210 -3.19 -10.48 -7.67
CA TYR A 210 -2.53 -11.11 -8.82
C TYR A 210 -2.38 -10.18 -10.03
N GLY A 211 -3.00 -9.00 -10.01
CA GLY A 211 -2.99 -8.07 -11.13
C GLY A 211 -3.99 -8.39 -12.23
N CYS A 212 -4.67 -9.53 -12.15
CA CYS A 212 -5.73 -9.91 -13.08
C CYS A 212 -6.83 -10.73 -12.37
N PRO A 213 -8.04 -10.74 -12.94
CA PRO A 213 -9.09 -11.67 -12.51
C PRO A 213 -8.78 -13.09 -13.00
N VAL A 214 -8.14 -13.92 -12.16
CA VAL A 214 -7.66 -15.26 -12.57
C VAL A 214 -8.80 -16.25 -12.73
N HIS A 215 -9.74 -16.28 -11.77
CA HIS A 215 -10.88 -17.21 -11.72
C HIS A 215 -12.21 -16.55 -12.05
N SER A 216 -12.23 -15.27 -12.40
CA SER A 216 -13.50 -14.63 -12.77
C SER A 216 -14.18 -15.39 -13.90
N PRO A 217 -15.50 -15.62 -13.81
CA PRO A 217 -16.21 -16.53 -14.69
C PRO A 217 -16.08 -16.11 -16.15
N MET A 218 -15.44 -16.93 -16.97
CA MET A 218 -15.21 -16.67 -18.40
C MET A 218 -16.53 -16.42 -19.13
N GLY A 219 -16.56 -15.43 -20.02
CA GLY A 219 -17.69 -15.21 -20.92
C GLY A 219 -17.96 -16.46 -21.75
N ASP A 220 -19.17 -17.01 -21.69
CA ASP A 220 -19.58 -18.25 -22.36
C ASP A 220 -19.99 -18.03 -23.83
N GLY A 221 -19.54 -16.91 -24.44
CA GLY A 221 -19.86 -16.51 -25.81
C GLY A 221 -21.34 -16.15 -26.05
N GLN A 222 -22.21 -16.32 -25.05
CA GLN A 222 -23.66 -16.13 -25.13
C GLN A 222 -24.14 -14.89 -24.36
N LYS A 223 -23.32 -14.34 -23.47
CA LYS A 223 -23.67 -13.20 -22.61
C LYS A 223 -22.90 -11.94 -23.01
N ASP A 224 -23.61 -10.80 -23.05
CA ASP A 224 -22.99 -9.47 -23.12
C ASP A 224 -21.95 -9.35 -21.99
N PRO A 225 -20.68 -8.95 -22.26
CA PRO A 225 -19.63 -8.81 -21.25
C PRO A 225 -20.08 -8.04 -20.00
N TRP A 226 -20.97 -7.07 -20.16
CA TRP A 226 -21.56 -6.32 -19.05
C TRP A 226 -22.42 -7.21 -18.13
N SER A 227 -23.23 -8.07 -18.73
CA SER A 227 -24.11 -9.03 -18.04
C SER A 227 -23.43 -10.34 -17.62
N ALA A 228 -22.35 -10.71 -18.29
CA ALA A 228 -21.73 -12.03 -18.22
C ALA A 228 -20.78 -12.20 -17.04
N MET A 229 -20.03 -11.13 -16.74
CA MET A 229 -18.91 -11.20 -15.82
C MET A 229 -19.01 -10.17 -14.69
N HIS A 230 -19.74 -9.05 -14.88
CA HIS A 230 -19.77 -7.88 -13.98
C HIS A 230 -18.40 -7.59 -13.33
N ASN A 231 -17.33 -7.66 -14.13
CA ASN A 231 -15.95 -7.40 -13.71
C ASN A 231 -15.65 -5.90 -13.53
N TYR A 232 -16.69 -5.11 -13.27
CA TYR A 232 -16.62 -3.68 -13.08
C TYR A 232 -16.19 -3.40 -11.64
N THR A 233 -14.99 -2.86 -11.46
CA THR A 233 -14.51 -2.47 -10.14
C THR A 233 -13.50 -1.34 -10.21
N VAL A 234 -13.35 -0.63 -9.09
CA VAL A 234 -12.33 0.40 -8.86
C VAL A 234 -10.97 -0.17 -8.49
N GLU A 235 -10.87 -1.46 -8.13
CA GLU A 235 -9.59 -2.15 -7.96
C GLU A 235 -8.96 -2.51 -9.31
N LYS A 236 -8.40 -1.47 -9.91
CA LYS A 236 -7.98 -1.41 -11.32
C LYS A 236 -6.67 -2.13 -11.62
N SER A 237 -5.85 -2.45 -10.61
CA SER A 237 -4.52 -3.04 -10.81
C SER A 237 -4.06 -3.87 -9.61
N GLN A 238 -2.94 -4.58 -9.78
CA GLN A 238 -2.23 -5.18 -8.64
C GLN A 238 -1.86 -4.09 -7.63
N LEU A 239 -1.93 -4.42 -6.34
CA LEU A 239 -1.40 -3.56 -5.29
C LEU A 239 0.13 -3.46 -5.44
N PRO A 240 0.72 -2.25 -5.32
CA PRO A 240 2.15 -2.03 -5.37
C PRO A 240 2.97 -2.98 -4.48
N LEU A 241 2.48 -3.33 -3.29
CA LEU A 241 3.13 -4.31 -2.41
C LEU A 241 3.34 -5.67 -3.06
N PHE A 242 2.32 -6.19 -3.74
CA PHE A 242 2.40 -7.52 -4.35
C PHE A 242 3.17 -7.49 -5.67
N ALA A 243 3.20 -6.36 -6.37
CA ALA A 243 4.04 -6.16 -7.55
C ALA A 243 5.54 -6.07 -7.18
N LEU A 244 5.88 -5.29 -6.15
CA LEU A 244 7.26 -5.07 -5.72
C LEU A 244 7.81 -6.18 -4.83
N ASN A 245 6.95 -6.86 -4.06
CA ASN A 245 7.31 -8.00 -3.24
C ASN A 245 6.26 -9.13 -3.39
N PRO A 246 6.34 -9.94 -4.45
CA PRO A 246 5.40 -11.03 -4.69
C PRO A 246 5.31 -12.06 -3.55
N ALA A 247 6.37 -12.20 -2.74
CA ALA A 247 6.35 -13.08 -1.58
C ALA A 247 5.32 -12.66 -0.51
N ALA A 248 4.88 -11.39 -0.50
CA ALA A 248 3.84 -10.91 0.41
C ALA A 248 2.43 -11.41 0.06
N ILE A 249 2.22 -11.96 -1.16
CA ILE A 249 0.97 -12.63 -1.54
C ILE A 249 0.79 -13.90 -0.71
N ALA A 250 1.85 -14.71 -0.62
CA ALA A 250 1.85 -16.02 0.01
C ALA A 250 2.30 -15.93 1.47
N THR A 251 1.35 -15.82 2.39
CA THR A 251 1.61 -15.76 3.84
C THR A 251 1.67 -17.16 4.49
N ARG A 252 1.65 -18.23 3.68
CA ARG A 252 1.47 -19.63 4.08
C ARG A 252 0.14 -19.92 4.78
N TYR A 253 -0.79 -18.97 4.70
CA TYR A 253 -2.19 -19.14 5.08
C TYR A 253 -3.08 -19.02 3.85
N ASP A 254 -4.27 -19.64 3.93
CA ASP A 254 -5.34 -19.37 2.97
C ASP A 254 -6.16 -18.15 3.40
N TYR A 255 -6.65 -17.35 2.44
CA TYR A 255 -7.57 -16.24 2.73
C TYR A 255 -8.50 -15.91 1.58
N TRP A 256 -9.73 -15.56 1.93
CA TRP A 256 -10.78 -15.22 0.98
C TRP A 256 -10.45 -13.96 0.17
N LEU A 257 -10.85 -14.00 -1.09
CA LEU A 257 -11.05 -12.83 -1.95
C LEU A 257 -12.55 -12.66 -2.16
N ARG A 258 -12.99 -11.45 -2.48
CA ARG A 258 -14.43 -11.17 -2.63
C ARG A 258 -15.01 -11.59 -3.98
N ASP A 259 -14.18 -12.01 -4.93
CA ASP A 259 -14.60 -12.34 -6.28
C ASP A 259 -15.44 -13.63 -6.29
N VAL A 260 -16.60 -13.57 -6.96
CA VAL A 260 -17.48 -14.72 -7.19
C VAL A 260 -16.97 -15.48 -8.41
N VAL A 261 -16.76 -16.78 -8.26
CA VAL A 261 -16.25 -17.64 -9.34
C VAL A 261 -17.37 -18.44 -9.98
N THR A 262 -18.25 -19.05 -9.17
CA THR A 262 -19.42 -19.81 -9.65
C THR A 262 -20.67 -19.55 -8.79
N ALA A 263 -21.75 -20.29 -9.04
CA ALA A 263 -22.96 -20.30 -8.20
C ALA A 263 -22.72 -20.77 -6.76
N ALA A 264 -21.57 -21.41 -6.48
CA ALA A 264 -21.28 -22.07 -5.22
C ALA A 264 -19.96 -21.64 -4.56
N VAL A 265 -19.15 -20.84 -5.25
CA VAL A 265 -17.71 -20.70 -4.98
C VAL A 265 -17.24 -19.25 -5.09
N PHE A 266 -16.34 -18.86 -4.19
CA PHE A 266 -15.59 -17.59 -4.22
C PHE A 266 -14.10 -17.84 -4.43
N ALA A 267 -13.40 -16.83 -4.95
CA ALA A 267 -11.95 -16.86 -5.09
C ALA A 267 -11.26 -16.73 -3.73
N PHE A 268 -10.07 -17.29 -3.62
CA PHE A 268 -9.22 -17.19 -2.45
C PHE A 268 -7.75 -17.34 -2.86
N VAL A 269 -6.85 -16.95 -1.96
CA VAL A 269 -5.41 -17.23 -2.08
C VAL A 269 -5.12 -18.50 -1.31
N ASP A 270 -4.57 -19.50 -1.99
CA ASP A 270 -4.15 -20.75 -1.36
C ASP A 270 -2.87 -20.56 -0.51
N TYR A 271 -2.63 -21.48 0.43
CA TYR A 271 -1.41 -21.45 1.26
C TYR A 271 -0.11 -21.53 0.44
N GLY A 272 -0.16 -22.08 -0.78
CA GLY A 272 0.93 -22.08 -1.75
C GLY A 272 1.10 -20.76 -2.51
N GLY A 273 0.23 -19.77 -2.30
CA GLY A 273 0.21 -18.49 -3.02
C GLY A 273 -0.58 -18.51 -4.33
N LEU A 274 -1.17 -19.64 -4.69
CA LEU A 274 -1.94 -19.82 -5.92
C LEU A 274 -3.28 -19.10 -5.83
N ALA A 275 -3.70 -18.47 -6.92
CA ALA A 275 -5.09 -18.09 -7.08
C ALA A 275 -5.91 -19.38 -7.16
N HIS A 276 -6.91 -19.53 -6.29
CA HIS A 276 -7.77 -20.71 -6.28
C HIS A 276 -9.20 -20.32 -5.94
N ASP A 277 -10.13 -21.24 -6.09
CA ASP A 277 -11.53 -21.07 -5.78
C ASP A 277 -12.01 -22.12 -4.75
N ALA A 278 -12.91 -21.76 -3.84
CA ALA A 278 -13.44 -22.70 -2.86
C ALA A 278 -14.94 -22.49 -2.60
N GLY A 279 -15.62 -23.59 -2.28
CA GLY A 279 -17.03 -23.57 -1.88
C GLY A 279 -17.27 -22.60 -0.73
N ALA A 280 -18.34 -21.80 -0.85
CA ALA A 280 -18.62 -20.68 0.05
C ALA A 280 -18.76 -21.09 1.53
N SER A 281 -19.05 -22.37 1.82
CA SER A 281 -19.13 -22.91 3.18
C SER A 281 -17.81 -23.39 3.77
N ARG A 282 -16.68 -23.26 3.08
CA ARG A 282 -15.38 -23.55 3.70
C ARG A 282 -14.97 -22.43 4.64
N SER A 283 -14.29 -22.74 5.73
CA SER A 283 -13.66 -21.73 6.58
C SER A 283 -12.28 -21.42 6.02
N ARG A 284 -12.01 -20.13 5.76
CA ARG A 284 -10.72 -19.60 5.28
C ARG A 284 -10.39 -18.30 5.98
N GLY A 285 -9.15 -17.85 5.85
CA GLY A 285 -8.70 -16.58 6.40
C GLY A 285 -9.52 -15.35 5.97
N VAL A 286 -9.66 -14.41 6.90
CA VAL A 286 -10.22 -13.08 6.66
C VAL A 286 -9.07 -12.07 6.65
N ARG A 287 -8.66 -11.63 5.46
CA ARG A 287 -7.52 -10.71 5.28
C ARG A 287 -7.96 -9.50 4.43
N PRO A 288 -8.56 -8.47 5.04
CA PRO A 288 -9.06 -7.32 4.30
C PRO A 288 -7.96 -6.32 3.95
N ALA A 289 -8.27 -5.43 3.02
CA ALA A 289 -7.56 -4.19 2.79
C ALA A 289 -8.42 -2.99 3.25
N PHE A 290 -7.77 -1.90 3.62
CA PHE A 290 -8.42 -0.66 4.00
C PHE A 290 -7.51 0.53 3.72
N CYS A 291 -8.07 1.74 3.76
CA CYS A 291 -7.30 2.97 3.56
C CYS A 291 -7.27 3.80 4.84
N ILE A 292 -6.19 4.54 5.06
CA ILE A 292 -6.15 5.61 6.07
C ILE A 292 -5.79 6.95 5.43
N CYS A 293 -6.35 8.04 5.98
CA CYS A 293 -6.08 9.41 5.58
C CYS A 293 -5.89 10.34 6.80
#